data_AF-I6UYE4-F1
#
_entry.id   AF-I6UYE4-F1
#
_cell.length_a   1.000
_cell.length_b   1.000
_cell.length_c   1.000
_cell.angle_alpha   90.00
_cell.angle_beta   90.00
_cell.angle_gamma   90.00
#
_symmetry.space_group_name_H-M   'P 1'
#
loop_
_entity.id
_entity.type
_entity.pdbx_description
1 polymer ?
#
loop_
_entity_poly.entity_id
_entity_poly.type
_entity_poly.pdbx_seq_one_letter_code
_entity_poly.pdbx_strand_id
1 'polypeptide(L)' 'MGGISPEDIKWEEPYGTTRGSKRLSVYYSFEKSIFEMTEEERESLAERMASEMKKLEKATKKTLHRCRSPQKPSSGAH' A
#
# COMPACT_ATOMS: atom_id res chain seq x y z
N MET A 1 -5.86 -14.18 -11.10
CA MET A 1 -5.65 -13.48 -9.82
C MET A 1 -4.69 -12.32 -10.07
N GLY A 2 -5.23 -11.12 -10.30
CA GLY A 2 -4.41 -9.94 -10.60
C GLY A 2 -3.83 -9.35 -9.32
N GLY A 3 -2.51 -9.48 -9.14
CA GLY A 3 -1.80 -8.70 -8.13
C GLY A 3 -1.77 -7.22 -8.51
N ILE A 4 -1.64 -6.35 -7.50
CA ILE A 4 -1.41 -4.91 -7.70
C ILE A 4 -0.15 -4.76 -8.57
N SER A 5 -0.25 -4.08 -9.73
CA SER A 5 0.94 -3.81 -10.53
C SER A 5 1.81 -2.81 -9.78
N PRO A 6 3.15 -2.92 -9.82
CA PRO A 6 4.04 -1.92 -9.24
C PRO A 6 3.74 -0.48 -9.73
N GLU A 7 3.13 -0.36 -10.91
CA GLU A 7 2.68 0.88 -11.54
C GLU A 7 1.56 1.59 -10.76
N ASP A 8 0.74 0.81 -10.06
CA ASP A 8 -0.41 1.27 -9.27
C ASP A 8 0.01 1.78 -7.89
N ILE A 9 1.27 1.57 -7.51
CA ILE A 9 1.85 1.94 -6.22
C ILE A 9 2.62 3.25 -6.39
N LYS A 10 2.12 4.33 -5.79
CA LYS A 10 2.73 5.67 -5.89
C LYS A 10 3.17 6.17 -4.51
N TRP A 11 4.39 6.70 -4.46
CA TRP A 11 4.87 7.47 -3.31
C TRP A 11 4.57 8.94 -3.55
N GLU A 12 3.83 9.55 -2.65
CA GLU A 12 3.38 10.94 -2.76
C GLU A 12 3.81 11.72 -1.52
N GLU A 13 4.07 13.01 -1.67
CA GLU A 13 4.20 13.91 -0.52
C GLU A 13 2.80 14.43 -0.16
N PRO A 14 2.23 14.03 0.99
CA PRO A 14 0.90 14.48 1.37
C PRO A 14 0.93 15.98 1.68
N TYR A 15 -0.01 16.72 1.09
CA TYR A 15 -0.16 18.15 1.28
C TYR A 15 -0.37 18.49 2.76
N GLY A 16 0.30 19.54 3.25
CA GLY A 16 0.17 19.98 4.64
C GLY A 16 0.95 19.16 5.67
N THR A 17 1.88 18.29 5.25
CA THR A 17 2.77 17.55 6.16
C THR A 17 4.17 18.12 6.21
N THR A 18 4.92 17.81 7.27
CA THR A 18 6.31 18.22 7.44
C THR A 18 7.18 17.66 6.31
N ARG A 19 8.07 18.50 5.77
CA ARG A 19 8.98 18.16 4.65
C ARG A 19 9.69 16.82 4.91
N GLY A 20 9.55 15.88 3.98
CA GLY A 20 10.12 14.52 4.07
C GLY A 20 9.14 13.42 4.46
N SER A 21 7.87 13.75 4.77
CA SER A 21 6.81 12.76 4.95
C SER A 21 6.41 12.17 3.59
N LYS A 22 6.39 10.83 3.48
CA LYS A 22 5.94 10.14 2.26
C LYS A 22 4.69 9.29 2.57
N ARG A 23 3.69 9.40 1.70
CA ARG A 23 2.49 8.55 1.68
C ARG A 23 2.64 7.49 0.61
N LEU A 24 2.33 6.24 0.95
CA LEU A 24 2.18 5.17 -0.02
C LEU A 24 0.71 5.08 -0.41
N SER A 25 0.41 5.36 -1.67
CA SER A 25 -0.93 5.29 -2.24
C SER A 25 -1.00 4.10 -3.21
N VAL A 26 -2.08 3.32 -3.17
CA VAL A 26 -2.38 2.28 -4.16
C VAL A 26 -3.67 2.66 -4.87
N TYR A 27 -3.61 2.77 -6.19
CA TYR A 27 -4.74 3.16 -7.02
C TYR A 27 -5.39 1.95 -7.67
N TYR A 28 -6.72 1.94 -7.74
CA TYR A 28 -7.49 0.93 -8.46
C TYR A 28 -8.32 1.62 -9.53
N SER A 29 -8.13 1.24 -10.78
CA SER A 29 -9.01 1.58 -11.88
C SER A 29 -10.22 0.64 -11.85
N PHE A 30 -11.42 1.22 -11.93
CA PHE A 30 -12.67 0.48 -12.06
C PHE A 30 -13.20 0.61 -13.48
N GLU A 31 -13.74 -0.49 -14.03
CA GLU A 31 -14.35 -0.49 -15.37
C GLU A 31 -15.69 0.23 -15.42
N LYS A 32 -16.38 0.34 -14.28
CA LYS A 32 -17.64 1.07 -14.08
C LYS A 32 -17.54 2.00 -12.89
N SER A 33 -18.34 3.06 -12.88
CA SER A 33 -18.48 3.93 -11.71
C SER A 33 -19.07 3.16 -10.53
N ILE A 34 -18.65 3.48 -9.31
CA ILE A 34 -19.22 2.90 -8.08
C ILE A 34 -20.74 3.14 -7.99
N PHE A 35 -21.21 4.25 -8.57
CA PHE A 35 -22.63 4.60 -8.62
C PHE A 35 -23.44 3.79 -9.65
N GLU A 36 -22.76 3.14 -10.59
CA GLU A 36 -23.36 2.31 -11.64
C GLU A 36 -23.30 0.81 -11.30
N MET A 37 -22.65 0.45 -10.19
CA MET A 37 -22.52 -0.94 -9.75
C MET A 37 -23.80 -1.47 -9.11
N THR A 38 -24.07 -2.76 -9.26
CA THR A 38 -25.08 -3.47 -8.47
C THR A 38 -24.63 -3.64 -7.01
N GLU A 39 -25.53 -4.09 -6.14
CA GLU A 39 -25.19 -4.39 -4.75
C GLU A 39 -24.14 -5.50 -4.66
N GLU A 40 -24.31 -6.60 -5.41
CA GLU A 40 -23.33 -7.70 -5.48
C GLU A 40 -21.96 -7.24 -6.00
N GLU A 41 -21.93 -6.38 -7.04
CA GLU A 41 -20.68 -5.81 -7.57
C GLU A 41 -19.97 -4.96 -6.50
N ARG A 42 -20.72 -4.19 -5.70
CA ARG A 42 -20.17 -3.39 -4.59
C ARG A 42 -19.66 -4.25 -3.45
N GLU A 43 -20.37 -5.31 -3.07
CA GLU A 43 -19.92 -6.24 -2.03
C GLU A 43 -18.62 -6.94 -2.44
N SER A 44 -18.56 -7.46 -3.66
CA SER A 44 -17.35 -8.09 -4.21
C SER A 44 -16.17 -7.11 -4.24
N LEU A 45 -16.42 -5.84 -4.59
CA LEU A 45 -15.41 -4.80 -4.54
C LEU A 45 -14.93 -4.54 -3.10
N ALA A 46 -15.84 -4.46 -2.14
CA ALA A 46 -15.50 -4.23 -0.74
C ALA A 46 -14.63 -5.38 -0.17
N GLU A 47 -14.98 -6.63 -0.47
CA GLU A 47 -14.18 -7.79 -0.08
C GLU A 47 -12.77 -7.76 -0.68
N ARG A 48 -12.67 -7.42 -1.97
CA ARG A 48 -11.38 -7.27 -2.66
C ARG A 48 -10.54 -6.17 -2.02
N MET A 49 -11.12 -4.98 -1.77
CA MET A 49 -10.42 -3.88 -1.12
C MET A 49 -9.95 -4.24 0.29
N ALA A 50 -10.78 -4.95 1.07
CA ALA A 50 -10.40 -5.42 2.40
C ALA A 50 -9.21 -6.39 2.37
N SER A 51 -9.17 -7.30 1.39
CA SER A 51 -8.05 -8.22 1.18
C SER A 51 -6.76 -7.49 0.83
N GLU A 52 -6.82 -6.53 -0.09
CA GLU A 52 -5.65 -5.74 -0.48
C GLU A 52 -5.14 -4.85 0.66
N MET A 53 -6.03 -4.25 1.46
CA MET A 53 -5.64 -3.48 2.65
C MET A 53 -4.88 -4.34 3.67
N LYS A 54 -5.27 -5.61 3.87
CA LYS A 54 -4.52 -6.54 4.72
C LYS A 54 -3.10 -6.81 4.19
N LYS A 55 -2.92 -6.90 2.87
CA LYS A 55 -1.59 -7.06 2.26
C LYS A 55 -0.74 -5.81 2.47
N LEU A 56 -1.33 -4.62 2.28
CA LEU A 56 -0.66 -3.34 2.51
C LEU A 56 -0.23 -3.17 3.98
N GLU A 57 -1.10 -3.55 4.93
CA GLU A 57 -0.78 -3.55 6.36
C GLU A 57 0.42 -4.45 6.65
N LYS A 58 0.42 -5.68 6.12
CA LYS A 58 1.53 -6.63 6.28
C LYS A 58 2.84 -6.08 5.70
N ALA A 59 2.79 -5.48 4.52
CA ALA A 59 3.96 -4.87 3.88
C ALA A 59 4.50 -3.70 4.71
N THR A 60 3.62 -2.82 5.18
CA THR A 60 3.96 -1.66 6.02
C THR A 60 4.60 -2.11 7.34
N LYS A 61 4.01 -3.07 8.05
CA LYS A 61 4.58 -3.65 9.28
C LYS A 61 5.98 -4.22 9.04
N LYS A 62 6.19 -4.93 7.93
CA LYS A 62 7.50 -5.50 7.56
C LYS A 62 8.54 -4.40 7.34
N THR A 63 8.18 -3.33 6.64
CA THR A 63 9.08 -2.18 6.40
C THR A 63 9.43 -1.47 7.71
N LEU A 64 8.41 -1.14 8.52
CA LEU A 64 8.62 -0.50 9.82
C LEU A 64 9.51 -1.33 10.75
N HIS A 65 9.33 -2.66 10.77
CA HIS A 65 10.18 -3.56 11.53
C HIS A 65 11.65 -3.49 11.07
N ARG A 66 11.91 -3.53 9.75
CA ARG A 66 13.28 -3.38 9.21
C ARG A 66 13.90 -2.03 9.56
N CYS A 67 13.12 -0.94 9.55
CA CYS A 67 13.62 0.37 9.96
C CYS A 67 13.91 0.45 11.46
N ARG A 68 13.17 -0.30 12.29
CA ARG A 68 13.38 -0.39 13.75
C ARG A 68 14.55 -1.27 14.14
N SER A 69 14.95 -2.20 13.29
CA SER A 69 16.14 -3.02 13.49
C SER A 69 17.33 -2.30 12.84
N PRO A 70 18.13 -1.50 13.58
CA PRO A 70 19.39 -1.03 13.03
C PRO A 70 20.17 -2.29 12.65
N GLN A 71 20.51 -2.42 11.36
CA GLN A 71 21.59 -3.33 10.99
C GLN A 71 22.79 -2.85 11.79
N LYS A 72 23.21 -3.61 12.81
CA LYS A 72 24.54 -3.42 13.38
C LYS A 72 25.49 -3.46 12.20
N PRO A 73 26.38 -2.47 12.02
CA PRO A 73 27.43 -2.61 11.03
C PRO A 73 28.16 -3.90 11.39
N SER A 74 28.31 -4.80 10.42
CA SER A 74 29.19 -5.94 10.58
C SER A 74 30.59 -5.36 10.74
N SER A 75 31.05 -5.25 11.99
CA SER A 75 32.45 -4.98 12.30
C SER A 75 33.27 -6.13 11.76
N GLY A 76 33.74 -5.95 10.53
CA GLY A 76 34.65 -6.83 9.83
C GLY A 76 35.58 -5.95 9.02
N ALA A 77 36.49 -5.26 9.72
CA ALA A 77 37.61 -4.56 9.12
C ALA A 77 38.88 -4.98 9.88
N HIS A 78 39.71 -5.71 9.14
CA HIS A 78 41.15 -6.02 9.31
C HIS A 78 41.63 -6.76 10.56
#